data_AF-A0A6C0SQC3-F1
#
_entry.id   AF-A0A6C0SQC3-F1
#
_cell.length_a   1.000
_cell.length_b   1.000
_cell.length_c   1.000
_cell.angle_alpha   90.00
_cell.angle_beta   90.00
_cell.angle_gamma   90.00
#
_symmetry.space_group_name_H-M   'P 1'
#
loop_
_entity.id
_entity.type
_entity.pdbx_description
1 polymer ?
#
loop_
_entity_poly.entity_id
_entity_poly.type
_entity_poly.pdbx_seq_one_letter_code
_entity_poly.pdbx_strand_id
1 'polypeptide(L)' 'MMLEHVLCLSVYLFSIGIYGLITSRSMVRALMCLELILNSVNINLVTFSYIFDSRQL' A
#
# COMPACT_ATOMS: atom_id res chain seq x y z
N MET A 1 -17.12 -6.93 -3.45
CA MET A 1 -16.18 -7.35 -4.52
C MET A 1 -15.14 -6.28 -4.87
N MET A 2 -15.50 -5.02 -5.13
CA MET A 2 -14.51 -3.97 -5.49
C MET A 2 -13.52 -3.68 -4.36
N LEU A 3 -14.00 -3.49 -3.12
CA LEU A 3 -13.15 -3.15 -1.96
C LEU A 3 -12.11 -4.24 -1.65
N GLU A 4 -12.50 -5.51 -1.73
CA GLU A 4 -11.58 -6.63 -1.49
C GLU A 4 -10.45 -6.68 -2.52
N HIS A 5 -10.71 -6.33 -3.78
CA HIS A 5 -9.66 -6.22 -4.78
C HIS A 5 -8.67 -5.08 -4.46
N VAL A 6 -9.17 -3.93 -4.01
CA VAL A 6 -8.31 -2.79 -3.62
C VAL A 6 -7.46 -3.14 -2.38
N LEU A 7 -8.05 -3.81 -1.40
CA LEU A 7 -7.35 -4.32 -0.21
C LEU A 7 -6.27 -5.34 -0.61
N CYS A 8 -6.60 -6.34 -1.43
CA CYS A 8 -5.63 -7.30 -1.96
C CYS A 8 -4.51 -6.63 -2.77
N LEU A 9 -4.85 -5.66 -3.64
CA LEU A 9 -3.88 -4.89 -4.41
C LEU A 9 -2.92 -4.12 -3.49
N SER A 10 -3.43 -3.48 -2.44
CA SER A 10 -2.61 -2.76 -1.46
C SER A 10 -1.62 -3.70 -0.78
N VAL A 11 -2.06 -4.86 -0.28
CA VAL A 11 -1.20 -5.86 0.36
C VAL A 11 -0.13 -6.41 -0.61
N TYR A 12 -0.49 -6.61 -1.86
CA TYR A 12 0.45 -7.06 -2.89
C TYR A 12 1.55 -6.03 -3.15
N LEU A 13 1.17 -4.75 -3.34
CA LEU A 13 2.12 -3.65 -3.51
C LEU A 13 3.00 -3.45 -2.27
N PHE A 14 2.43 -3.60 -1.07
CA PHE A 14 3.18 -3.53 0.20
C PHE A 14 4.26 -4.61 0.28
N SER A 15 3.89 -5.86 -0.07
CA SER A 15 4.81 -7.01 -0.04
C SER A 15 5.95 -6.85 -1.05
N ILE A 16 5.65 -6.35 -2.25
CA ILE A 16 6.67 -6.01 -3.26
C ILE A 16 7.58 -4.89 -2.76
N GLY A 17 7.02 -3.85 -2.16
CA GLY A 17 7.76 -2.74 -1.57
C GLY A 17 8.74 -3.22 -0.49
N ILE A 18 8.29 -4.08 0.43
CA ILE A 18 9.16 -4.69 1.46
C ILE A 18 10.25 -5.56 0.84
N TYR A 19 9.91 -6.41 -0.12
CA TYR A 19 10.89 -7.26 -0.81
C TYR A 19 11.98 -6.42 -1.51
N GLY A 20 11.55 -5.35 -2.18
CA GLY A 20 12.43 -4.38 -2.82
C GLY A 20 13.29 -3.61 -1.82
N LEU A 21 12.75 -3.27 -0.64
CA LEU A 21 13.48 -2.59 0.42
C LEU A 21 14.59 -3.48 1.01
N ILE A 22 14.30 -4.76 1.27
CA ILE A 22 15.28 -5.72 1.81
C ILE A 22 16.41 -6.00 0.79
N THR A 23 16.08 -6.09 -0.49
CA THR A 23 17.04 -6.40 -1.57
C THR A 23 17.80 -5.15 -2.06
N SER A 24 17.43 -3.95 -1.58
CA SER A 24 18.01 -2.70 -2.07
C SER A 24 19.43 -2.47 -1.54
N ARG A 25 20.40 -2.52 -2.47
CA ARG A 25 21.82 -2.26 -2.19
C ARG A 25 22.20 -0.78 -2.17
N SER A 26 21.29 0.11 -2.58
CA SER A 26 21.55 1.55 -2.72
C SER A 26 20.46 2.35 -2.03
N MET A 27 20.85 3.44 -1.36
CA MET A 27 19.92 4.29 -0.60
C MET A 27 18.79 4.86 -1.48
N VAL A 28 19.09 5.27 -2.71
CA VAL A 28 18.09 5.75 -3.68
C VAL A 28 17.06 4.67 -4.02
N ARG A 29 17.51 3.41 -4.16
CA ARG A 29 16.62 2.28 -4.47
C ARG A 29 15.73 1.95 -3.27
N ALA A 30 16.30 2.02 -2.06
CA ALA A 30 15.55 1.88 -0.82
C ALA A 30 14.48 2.98 -0.69
N LEU A 31 14.79 4.24 -1.02
CA LEU A 31 13.82 5.35 -1.03
C LEU A 31 12.71 5.13 -2.07
N MET A 32 13.03 4.62 -3.26
CA MET A 32 12.03 4.29 -4.27
C MET A 32 11.08 3.18 -3.81
N CYS A 33 11.60 2.16 -3.11
CA CYS A 33 10.76 1.13 -2.48
C CYS A 33 9.94 1.68 -1.31
N LEU A 34 10.49 2.62 -0.54
CA LEU A 34 9.78 3.30 0.55
C LEU A 34 8.56 4.08 0.01
N GLU A 35 8.72 4.84 -1.07
CA GLU A 35 7.62 5.53 -1.75
C GLU A 35 6.52 4.54 -2.18
N LEU A 36 6.91 3.36 -2.67
CA LEU A 36 5.98 2.31 -3.10
C LEU A 36 5.20 1.71 -1.90
N ILE A 37 5.88 1.50 -0.77
CA ILE A 37 5.26 1.08 0.50
C ILE A 37 4.28 2.16 0.99
N LEU A 38 4.69 3.43 1.01
CA LEU A 38 3.86 4.55 1.44
C LEU A 38 2.61 4.70 0.57
N ASN A 39 2.73 4.52 -0.74
CA ASN A 39 1.60 4.56 -1.66
C ASN A 39 0.60 3.41 -1.39
N SER A 40 1.10 2.20 -1.16
CA SER A 40 0.26 1.06 -0.77
C SER A 40 -0.54 1.33 0.53
N VAL A 41 0.13 1.85 1.56
CA VAL A 41 -0.52 2.19 2.84
C VAL A 41 -1.56 3.29 2.64
N ASN A 42 -1.29 4.28 1.78
CA ASN A 42 -2.24 5.35 1.48
C ASN A 42 -3.52 4.83 0.80
N ILE A 43 -3.39 3.89 -0.15
CA ILE A 43 -4.55 3.21 -0.77
C ILE A 43 -5.37 2.45 0.28
N ASN A 44 -4.69 1.75 1.19
CA ASN A 44 -5.35 1.02 2.27
C ASN A 44 -6.13 1.97 3.20
N LEU A 45 -5.51 3.10 3.56
CA LEU A 45 -6.07 4.11 4.46
C LEU A 45 -7.28 4.82 3.82
N VAL A 46 -7.19 5.22 2.55
CA VAL A 46 -8.34 5.75 1.78
C VAL A 46 -9.50 4.75 1.72
N THR A 47 -9.19 3.47 1.50
CA THR A 47 -10.21 2.41 1.45
C THR A 47 -10.92 2.27 2.79
N PHE A 48 -10.17 2.30 3.90
CA PHE A 48 -10.73 2.29 5.25
C PHE A 48 -11.57 3.53 5.55
N SER A 49 -11.10 4.72 5.18
CA SER A 49 -11.85 5.96 5.33
C SER A 49 -13.17 5.92 4.56
N TYR A 50 -13.17 5.41 3.32
CA TYR A 50 -14.38 5.24 2.52
C TYR A 50 -15.36 4.25 3.14
N ILE A 51 -14.87 3.12 3.68
CA ILE A 51 -15.70 2.15 4.39
C ILE A 51 -16.31 2.76 5.66
N PHE A 52 -15.54 3.55 6.41
CA PHE A 52 -16.01 4.16 7.66
C PHE A 52 -17.05 5.27 7.39
N ASP A 53 -16.82 6.11 6.38
CA ASP A 53 -17.77 7.13 5.91
C ASP A 53 -19.07 6.50 5.39
N SER A 54 -18.96 5.46 4.55
CA SER A 54 -20.12 4.70 4.04
C SER A 54 -20.92 3.97 5.13
N ARG A 55 -20.34 3.77 6.32
CA ARG A 55 -21.00 3.15 7.49
C ARG A 55 -21.69 4.17 8.40
N GLN A 56 -21.44 5.46 8.20
CA GLN A 56 -22.08 6.57 8.94
C GLN A 56 -23.35 7.10 8.24
N LEU A 57 -23.58 6.71 6.98
CA LEU A 57 -24.82 6.93 6.21
C LEU A 57 -25.77 5.73 6.34
#